data_AF-A0A3D5HIS6-F1
#
_entry.id   AF-A0A3D5HIS6-F1
#
_cell.length_a   1.000
_cell.length_b   1.000
_cell.length_c   1.000
_cell.angle_alpha   90.00
_cell.angle_beta   90.00
_cell.angle_gamma   90.00
#
_symmetry.space_group_name_H-M   'P 1'
#
loop_
_entity.id
_entity.type
_entity.pdbx_description
1 polymer ?
#
loop_
_entity_poly.entity_id
_entity_poly.type
_entity_poly.pdbx_seq_one_letter_code
_entity_poly.pdbx_strand_id
1 'polypeptide(L)'
;MLVIRDTHGQQAVDFLCYDADKPSDRYSATNTVKVQGNVYVGKGTVLYADSGKPLLKVTEDTVGKHDTIYGCCSNPNNELRYGVKTTESCYTNFTQELQKHGMDVTSIVPNVNWFMSVPVLDDGSAGVAEATTEPGSLIKLRAECNVLAVLSNCPQMHNP
;
A
#
# COMPACT_ATOMS: atom_id res chain seq x y z
N MET A 1 -17.45 -5.14 0.81
CA MET A 1 -16.83 -3.87 0.37
C MET A 1 -15.99 -3.34 1.53
N LEU A 2 -14.76 -2.92 1.27
CA LEU A 2 -13.90 -2.21 2.22
C LEU A 2 -13.82 -0.74 1.79
N VAL A 3 -13.94 0.19 2.74
CA VAL A 3 -13.77 1.63 2.50
C VAL A 3 -12.63 2.11 3.38
N ILE A 4 -11.61 2.71 2.78
CA ILE A 4 -10.54 3.40 3.52
C ILE A 4 -10.76 4.89 3.29
N ARG A 5 -10.81 5.65 4.37
CA ARG A 5 -11.03 7.10 4.34
C ARG A 5 -9.97 7.78 5.18
N ASP A 6 -9.28 8.73 4.57
CA ASP A 6 -8.44 9.68 5.28
C ASP A 6 -9.36 10.73 5.93
N THR A 7 -9.48 10.70 7.25
CA THR A 7 -10.44 11.54 7.99
C THR A 7 -9.94 12.96 8.21
N HIS A 8 -8.62 13.20 8.16
CA HIS A 8 -8.01 14.49 8.50
C HIS A 8 -7.13 15.05 7.39
N GLY A 9 -6.95 14.31 6.28
CA GLY A 9 -6.02 14.68 5.22
C GLY A 9 -4.60 14.24 5.55
N GLN A 10 -3.77 14.13 4.52
CA GLN A 10 -2.33 13.86 4.59
C GLN A 10 -1.91 12.55 5.31
N GLN A 11 -2.82 11.61 5.56
CA GLN A 11 -2.47 10.31 6.16
C GLN A 11 -2.25 9.26 5.07
N ALA A 12 -1.00 8.85 4.86
CA ALA A 12 -0.69 7.67 4.05
C ALA A 12 -1.07 6.37 4.78
N VAL A 13 -1.57 5.39 4.03
CA VAL A 13 -1.90 4.06 4.56
C VAL A 13 -1.23 2.97 3.72
N ASP A 14 -0.34 2.22 4.35
CA ASP A 14 0.30 1.08 3.71
C ASP A 14 -0.66 -0.11 3.80
N PHE A 15 -0.79 -0.84 2.70
CA PHE A 15 -1.80 -1.86 2.52
C PHE A 15 -1.26 -3.13 1.87
N LEU A 16 -1.51 -4.26 2.53
CA LEU A 16 -1.26 -5.60 2.04
C LEU A 16 -2.60 -6.34 1.86
N CYS A 17 -2.67 -7.22 0.86
CA CYS A 17 -3.78 -8.13 0.72
C CYS A 17 -3.36 -9.52 0.23
N TYR A 18 -4.13 -10.52 0.65
CA TYR A 18 -3.85 -11.93 0.44
C TYR A 18 -5.13 -12.68 0.07
N ASP A 19 -4.99 -13.79 -0.64
CA ASP A 19 -6.06 -14.79 -0.70
C ASP A 19 -6.26 -15.36 0.71
N ALA A 20 -7.42 -15.11 1.32
CA ALA A 20 -7.67 -15.54 2.69
C ALA A 20 -7.68 -17.08 2.83
N ASP A 21 -8.04 -17.78 1.76
CA ASP A 21 -8.10 -19.24 1.74
C ASP A 21 -6.72 -19.88 1.48
N LYS A 22 -5.74 -19.09 0.99
CA LYS A 22 -4.35 -19.49 0.76
C LYS A 22 -3.40 -18.29 0.90
N PRO A 23 -3.02 -17.88 2.12
CA PRO A 23 -2.26 -16.64 2.33
C PRO A 23 -0.86 -16.59 1.70
N SER A 24 -0.33 -17.71 1.21
CA SER A 24 0.89 -17.73 0.39
C SER A 24 0.69 -17.16 -1.01
N ASP A 25 -0.56 -17.05 -1.50
CA ASP A 25 -0.92 -16.33 -2.71
C ASP A 25 -1.37 -14.91 -2.34
N ARG A 26 -0.51 -13.96 -2.64
CA ARG A 26 -0.49 -12.63 -2.04
C ARG A 26 -0.33 -11.55 -3.08
N TYR A 27 -0.67 -10.31 -2.73
CA TYR A 27 -0.61 -9.17 -3.64
C TYR A 27 0.72 -9.09 -4.39
N SER A 28 0.61 -8.84 -5.69
CA SER A 28 1.71 -8.73 -6.63
C SER A 28 1.63 -7.39 -7.34
N ALA A 29 2.47 -6.45 -6.91
CA ALA A 29 2.62 -5.15 -7.57
C ALA A 29 3.01 -5.33 -9.05
N THR A 30 3.89 -6.28 -9.34
CA THR A 30 4.38 -6.55 -10.71
C THR A 30 3.26 -7.06 -11.62
N ASN A 31 2.42 -8.00 -11.17
CA ASN A 31 1.27 -8.45 -11.96
C ASN A 31 0.26 -7.31 -12.14
N THR A 32 -0.01 -6.54 -11.08
CA THR A 32 -0.94 -5.40 -11.13
C THR A 32 -0.49 -4.36 -12.16
N VAL A 33 0.76 -3.89 -12.07
CA VAL A 33 1.34 -2.91 -13.00
C VAL A 33 1.36 -3.44 -14.43
N LYS A 34 1.81 -4.69 -14.64
CA LYS A 34 1.89 -5.32 -15.96
C LYS A 34 0.52 -5.42 -16.63
N VAL A 35 -0.50 -5.88 -15.91
CA VAL A 35 -1.83 -6.12 -16.48
C VAL A 35 -2.54 -4.80 -16.77
N GLN A 36 -2.42 -3.81 -15.89
CA GLN A 36 -3.08 -2.53 -16.09
C GLN A 36 -2.32 -1.56 -17.00
N GLY A 37 -1.02 -1.80 -17.24
CA GLY A 37 -0.17 -0.93 -18.06
C GLY A 37 0.13 0.43 -17.42
N ASN A 38 0.08 0.54 -16.10
CA ASN A 38 0.28 1.78 -15.35
C ASN A 38 0.96 1.46 -14.01
N VAL A 39 1.85 2.33 -13.53
CA VAL A 39 2.53 2.17 -12.24
C VAL A 39 1.68 2.65 -11.05
N TYR A 40 0.65 3.45 -11.30
CA TYR A 40 -0.23 3.97 -10.27
C TYR A 40 -1.49 3.11 -10.11
N VAL A 41 -1.83 2.81 -8.87
CA VAL A 41 -3.12 2.20 -8.51
C VAL A 41 -4.18 3.30 -8.41
N GLY A 42 -5.36 3.09 -8.97
CA GLY A 42 -6.46 4.04 -8.88
C GLY A 42 -7.80 3.41 -9.29
N LYS A 43 -8.84 4.22 -9.48
CA LYS A 43 -10.17 3.72 -9.90
C LYS A 43 -10.07 2.79 -11.12
N GLY A 44 -10.64 1.60 -10.99
CA GLY A 44 -10.68 0.58 -12.05
C GLY A 44 -9.56 -0.45 -11.95
N THR A 45 -8.46 -0.15 -11.25
CA THR A 45 -7.38 -1.11 -10.99
C THR A 45 -7.90 -2.36 -10.29
N VAL A 46 -7.42 -3.52 -10.76
CA VAL A 46 -7.56 -4.81 -10.08
C VAL A 46 -6.22 -5.13 -9.44
N LEU A 47 -6.20 -5.36 -8.13
CA LEU A 47 -5.05 -5.86 -7.40
C LEU A 47 -4.97 -7.37 -7.57
N TYR A 48 -3.88 -7.83 -8.17
CA TYR A 48 -3.67 -9.25 -8.48
C TYR A 48 -2.76 -9.91 -7.46
N ALA A 49 -2.99 -11.21 -7.23
CA ALA A 49 -2.07 -12.06 -6.49
C ALA A 49 -0.89 -12.51 -7.36
N ASP A 50 0.11 -13.16 -6.75
CA ASP A 50 1.26 -13.77 -7.45
C ASP A 50 0.81 -14.79 -8.51
N SER A 51 -0.24 -15.57 -8.22
CA SER A 51 -0.84 -16.50 -9.19
C SER A 51 -1.55 -15.84 -10.38
N GLY A 52 -1.78 -14.52 -10.32
CA GLY A 52 -2.63 -13.79 -11.26
C GLY A 52 -4.13 -13.82 -10.90
N LYS A 53 -4.51 -14.40 -9.75
CA LYS A 53 -5.89 -14.34 -9.23
C LYS A 53 -6.26 -12.89 -8.86
N PRO A 54 -7.42 -12.37 -9.29
CA PRO A 54 -7.93 -11.09 -8.80
C PRO A 54 -8.25 -11.15 -7.30
N LEU A 55 -7.70 -10.23 -6.50
CA LEU A 55 -8.00 -10.13 -5.06
C LEU A 55 -9.02 -9.02 -4.80
N LEU A 56 -8.70 -7.79 -5.21
CA LEU A 56 -9.51 -6.60 -4.94
C LEU A 56 -9.63 -5.76 -6.21
N LYS A 57 -10.75 -5.07 -6.37
CA LYS A 57 -10.93 -4.02 -7.39
C LYS A 57 -11.19 -2.68 -6.75
N VAL A 58 -10.48 -1.65 -7.19
CA VAL A 58 -10.74 -0.25 -6.82
C VAL A 58 -11.98 0.22 -7.59
N THR A 59 -13.07 0.42 -6.86
CA THR A 59 -14.37 0.81 -7.43
C THR A 59 -14.63 2.32 -7.36
N GLU A 60 -14.02 2.98 -6.38
CA GLU A 60 -14.06 4.42 -6.17
C GLU A 60 -12.73 4.86 -5.60
N ASP A 61 -12.29 6.05 -6.01
CA ASP A 61 -11.03 6.67 -5.62
C ASP A 61 -11.18 8.17 -5.88
N THR A 62 -10.94 8.97 -4.85
CA THR A 62 -11.03 10.44 -4.90
C THR A 62 -9.69 11.13 -5.09
N VAL A 63 -8.58 10.39 -5.17
CA VAL A 63 -7.20 10.90 -5.31
C VAL A 63 -6.64 10.59 -6.70
N GLY A 64 -6.83 9.36 -7.18
CA GLY A 64 -6.57 8.97 -8.57
C GLY A 64 -5.18 8.42 -8.87
N LYS A 65 -4.20 8.59 -7.99
CA LYS A 65 -2.82 8.10 -8.16
C LYS A 65 -2.23 7.64 -6.83
N HIS A 66 -2.18 6.33 -6.63
CA HIS A 66 -1.57 5.71 -5.46
C HIS A 66 -0.32 4.93 -5.84
N ASP A 67 0.71 5.05 -5.00
CA ASP A 67 1.97 4.36 -5.21
C ASP A 67 1.87 2.86 -4.87
N THR A 68 2.61 2.06 -5.62
CA THR A 68 2.89 0.65 -5.30
C THR A 68 4.34 0.27 -5.59
N ILE A 69 5.20 1.26 -5.87
CA ILE A 69 6.61 1.07 -6.20
C ILE A 69 7.46 1.14 -4.93
N TYR A 70 7.16 2.08 -4.02
CA TYR A 70 7.88 2.21 -2.77
C TYR A 70 7.36 1.20 -1.74
N GLY A 71 8.28 0.62 -0.99
CA GLY A 71 7.95 -0.25 0.13
C GLY A 71 7.54 0.54 1.36
N CYS A 72 6.87 -0.15 2.27
CA CYS A 72 6.50 0.37 3.57
C CYS A 72 7.69 0.94 4.36
N CYS A 73 7.42 1.92 5.23
CA CYS A 73 8.50 2.47 6.06
C CYS A 73 8.99 1.45 7.09
N SER A 74 10.27 1.53 7.45
CA SER A 74 10.92 0.69 8.45
C SER A 74 11.92 1.51 9.27
N ASN A 75 12.20 1.09 10.50
CA ASN A 75 13.13 1.81 11.37
C ASN A 75 14.53 1.97 10.73
N PRO A 76 15.12 0.92 10.10
CA PRO A 76 16.39 1.08 9.38
C PRO A 76 16.31 2.03 8.19
N ASN A 77 15.20 2.04 7.43
CA ASN A 77 15.02 2.96 6.31
C ASN A 77 14.89 4.41 6.79
N ASN A 78 14.25 4.64 7.94
CA ASN A 78 14.12 5.97 8.53
C ASN A 78 15.49 6.50 8.99
N GLU A 79 16.32 5.66 9.60
CA GLU A 79 17.70 6.03 9.96
C GLU A 79 18.55 6.32 8.72
N LEU A 80 18.44 5.49 7.67
CA LEU A 80 19.17 5.69 6.42
C LEU A 80 18.76 6.97 5.68
N ARG A 81 17.46 7.22 5.55
CA ARG A 81 16.94 8.32 4.72
C ARG A 81 16.94 9.66 5.44
N TYR A 82 16.69 9.66 6.75
CA TYR A 82 16.42 10.88 7.52
C TYR A 82 17.37 11.07 8.69
N GLY A 83 18.25 10.11 8.99
CA GLY A 83 19.13 10.17 10.17
C GLY A 83 18.37 10.06 11.50
N VAL A 84 17.11 9.62 11.47
CA VAL A 84 16.24 9.54 12.65
C VAL A 84 16.03 8.09 13.06
N LYS A 85 16.37 7.78 14.32
CA LYS A 85 16.01 6.52 14.95
C LYS A 85 14.55 6.58 15.40
N THR A 86 13.76 5.67 14.87
CA THR A 86 12.33 5.54 15.16
C THR A 86 12.07 4.21 15.86
N THR A 87 11.00 4.11 16.66
CA THR A 87 10.51 2.83 17.23
C THR A 87 9.33 2.28 16.46
N GLU A 88 8.46 3.16 15.94
CA GLU A 88 7.30 2.79 15.14
C GLU A 88 7.58 2.82 13.64
N SER A 89 7.02 1.87 12.90
CA SER A 89 7.06 1.83 11.45
C SER A 89 5.92 0.97 10.88
N CYS A 90 5.62 1.13 9.59
CA CYS A 90 4.67 0.24 8.91
C CYS A 90 5.15 -1.21 8.90
N TYR A 91 6.46 -1.43 8.76
CA TYR A 91 7.04 -2.77 8.82
C TYR A 91 6.77 -3.46 10.16
N THR A 92 6.93 -2.74 11.28
CA THR A 92 6.60 -3.28 12.61
C THR A 92 5.11 -3.49 12.79
N ASN A 93 4.27 -2.57 12.31
CA ASN A 93 2.80 -2.71 12.34
C ASN A 93 2.34 -3.95 11.56
N PHE A 94 2.85 -4.13 10.33
CA PHE A 94 2.57 -5.32 9.53
C PHE A 94 3.05 -6.60 10.21
N THR A 95 4.25 -6.61 10.78
CA THR A 95 4.77 -7.78 11.49
C THR A 95 3.85 -8.19 12.63
N GLN A 96 3.41 -7.22 13.45
CA GLN A 96 2.50 -7.48 14.58
C GLN A 96 1.13 -7.99 14.12
N GLU A 97 0.57 -7.40 13.06
CA GLU A 97 -0.75 -7.79 12.58
C GLU A 97 -0.73 -9.16 11.88
N LEU A 98 0.28 -9.41 11.02
CA LEU A 98 0.45 -10.68 10.31
C LEU A 98 0.66 -11.85 11.28
N GLN A 99 1.37 -11.65 12.39
CA GLN A 99 1.56 -12.68 13.42
C GLN A 99 0.25 -13.20 14.00
N LYS A 100 -0.79 -12.37 14.12
CA LYS A 100 -2.13 -12.79 14.58
C LYS A 100 -2.79 -13.79 13.62
N HIS A 101 -2.32 -13.85 12.38
CA HIS A 101 -2.77 -14.76 11.33
C HIS A 101 -1.78 -15.91 11.07
N GLY A 102 -0.81 -16.14 11.97
CA GLY A 102 0.20 -17.18 11.80
C GLY A 102 1.19 -16.91 10.66
N MET A 103 1.29 -15.65 10.23
CA MET A 103 2.18 -15.20 9.17
C MET A 103 3.38 -14.46 9.78
N ASP A 104 4.53 -14.56 9.13
CA ASP A 104 5.75 -13.89 9.57
C ASP A 104 6.19 -12.80 8.58
N VAL A 105 7.37 -12.22 8.83
CA VAL A 105 7.96 -11.16 8.01
C VAL A 105 8.14 -11.53 6.53
N THR A 106 8.21 -12.83 6.19
CA THR A 106 8.31 -13.27 4.79
C THR A 106 7.03 -13.01 4.01
N SER A 107 5.93 -12.71 4.71
CA SER A 107 4.64 -12.34 4.13
C SER A 107 4.53 -10.86 3.78
N ILE A 108 5.48 -10.03 4.21
CA ILE A 108 5.55 -8.63 3.82
C ILE A 108 6.14 -8.57 2.40
N VAL A 109 5.33 -8.09 1.45
CA VAL A 109 5.64 -7.96 0.02
C VAL A 109 5.56 -6.47 -0.38
N PRO A 110 5.87 -6.09 -1.64
CA PRO A 110 5.53 -4.76 -2.10
C PRO A 110 4.06 -4.43 -1.80
N ASN A 111 3.81 -3.31 -1.16
CA ASN A 111 2.49 -2.91 -0.70
C ASN A 111 1.90 -1.82 -1.61
N VAL A 112 0.59 -1.57 -1.45
CA VAL A 112 -0.01 -0.34 -1.97
C VAL A 112 0.12 0.74 -0.89
N ASN A 113 0.51 1.95 -1.26
CA ASN A 113 0.56 3.11 -0.39
C ASN A 113 -0.63 4.03 -0.73
N TRP A 114 -1.77 3.80 -0.09
CA TRP A 114 -2.94 4.67 -0.27
C TRP A 114 -2.62 6.07 0.23
N PHE A 115 -3.13 7.08 -0.48
CA PHE A 115 -2.96 8.51 -0.16
C PHE A 115 -1.52 9.03 -0.20
N MET A 116 -0.52 8.20 -0.52
CA MET A 116 0.88 8.61 -0.69
C MET A 116 1.18 9.00 -2.14
N SER A 117 1.98 10.06 -2.34
CA SER A 117 2.42 10.53 -3.65
C SER A 117 3.87 10.13 -3.93
N VAL A 118 4.08 9.38 -5.01
CA VAL A 118 5.41 9.03 -5.53
C VAL A 118 5.42 9.26 -7.05
N PRO A 119 5.64 10.50 -7.53
CA PRO A 119 5.76 10.77 -8.96
C PRO A 119 6.96 10.02 -9.57
N VAL A 120 6.75 9.43 -10.74
CA VAL A 120 7.79 8.94 -11.65
C VAL A 120 7.97 10.01 -12.72
N LEU A 121 9.18 10.57 -12.81
CA LEU A 121 9.53 11.63 -13.76
C LEU A 121 9.90 11.04 -15.13
N ASP A 122 10.04 11.90 -16.13
CA ASP A 122 10.31 11.50 -17.52
C ASP A 122 11.65 10.75 -17.68
N ASP A 123 12.62 11.02 -16.80
CA ASP A 123 13.92 10.32 -16.76
C ASP A 123 13.86 8.97 -16.01
N GLY A 124 12.68 8.59 -15.51
CA GLY A 124 12.42 7.38 -14.73
C GLY A 124 12.77 7.50 -13.25
N SER A 125 13.25 8.65 -12.78
CA SER A 125 13.45 8.88 -11.35
C SER A 125 12.11 8.92 -10.61
N ALA A 126 12.10 8.44 -9.37
CA ALA A 126 10.91 8.43 -8.52
C ALA A 126 11.30 8.78 -7.10
N GLY A 127 10.47 9.57 -6.43
CA GLY A 127 10.71 10.05 -5.08
C GLY A 127 9.41 10.30 -4.34
N VAL A 128 9.45 10.22 -3.01
CA VAL A 128 8.32 10.65 -2.20
C VAL A 128 8.17 12.16 -2.36
N ALA A 129 6.95 12.60 -2.67
CA ALA A 129 6.60 14.01 -2.75
C ALA A 129 5.44 14.30 -1.80
N GLU A 130 5.26 15.59 -1.48
CA GLU A 130 4.12 16.06 -0.70
C GLU A 130 2.81 15.55 -1.32
N ALA A 131 2.01 14.85 -0.52
CA ALA A 131 0.70 14.37 -0.92
C ALA A 131 -0.36 15.38 -0.45
N THR A 132 -1.04 16.00 -1.40
CA THR A 132 -2.20 16.85 -1.11
C THR A 132 -3.47 16.00 -1.13
N THR A 133 -3.69 15.22 -0.06
CA THR A 133 -5.01 14.58 0.16
C THR A 133 -5.86 15.43 1.07
N GLU A 134 -7.06 15.76 0.59
CA GLU A 134 -8.04 16.52 1.35
C GLU A 134 -8.70 15.65 2.43
N PRO A 135 -9.08 16.22 3.59
CA PRO A 135 -9.90 15.52 4.57
C PRO A 135 -11.15 14.92 3.93
N GLY A 136 -11.40 13.64 4.20
CA GLY A 136 -12.51 12.88 3.63
C GLY A 136 -12.17 12.15 2.33
N SER A 137 -10.96 12.30 1.79
CA SER A 137 -10.45 11.49 0.67
C SER A 137 -10.62 10.01 0.96
N LEU A 138 -11.03 9.23 -0.04
CA LEU A 138 -11.37 7.83 0.16
C LEU A 138 -11.07 6.98 -1.06
N ILE A 139 -10.96 5.68 -0.79
CA ILE A 139 -10.98 4.61 -1.79
C ILE A 139 -12.00 3.55 -1.35
N LYS A 140 -12.65 2.89 -2.31
CA LYS A 140 -13.54 1.75 -2.08
C LYS A 140 -13.05 0.52 -2.82
N LEU A 141 -12.81 -0.56 -2.08
CA LEU A 141 -12.36 -1.84 -2.60
C LEU A 141 -13.47 -2.87 -2.57
N ARG A 142 -13.71 -3.49 -3.71
CA ARG A 142 -14.54 -4.69 -3.82
C ARG A 142 -13.64 -5.92 -3.80
N ALA A 143 -13.93 -6.86 -2.91
CA ALA A 143 -13.27 -8.15 -2.92
C ALA A 143 -13.79 -9.00 -4.09
N GLU A 144 -12.87 -9.53 -4.89
CA GLU A 144 -13.17 -10.46 -6.00
C GLU A 144 -13.11 -11.93 -5.53
N CYS A 145 -12.60 -12.16 -4.31
CA CYS A 145 -12.64 -13.44 -3.58
C CYS A 145 -12.64 -13.18 -2.06
N ASN A 146 -12.50 -14.22 -1.23
CA ASN A 146 -12.18 -14.03 0.19
C ASN A 146 -10.77 -13.42 0.29
N VAL A 147 -10.65 -12.29 0.99
CA VAL A 147 -9.40 -11.53 1.07
C VAL A 147 -9.08 -11.21 2.52
N LEU A 148 -7.84 -11.49 2.92
CA LEU A 148 -7.26 -10.92 4.13
C LEU A 148 -6.60 -9.59 3.75
N ALA A 149 -7.08 -8.50 4.33
CA ALA A 149 -6.52 -7.17 4.13
C ALA A 149 -5.83 -6.70 5.42
N VAL A 150 -4.61 -6.20 5.30
CA VAL A 150 -3.80 -5.72 6.43
C VAL A 150 -3.38 -4.28 6.16
N LEU A 151 -3.62 -3.40 7.12
CA LEU A 151 -3.44 -1.96 6.98
C LEU A 151 -2.51 -1.43 8.06
N SER A 152 -1.69 -0.46 7.70
CA SER A 152 -0.89 0.32 8.63
C SER A 152 -1.10 1.81 8.34
N ASN A 153 -1.60 2.56 9.31
CA ASN A 153 -1.53 4.02 9.26
C ASN A 153 -0.07 4.41 9.42
N CYS A 154 0.52 4.96 8.36
CA CYS A 154 1.96 5.20 8.32
C CYS A 154 2.37 6.22 9.38
N PRO A 155 3.30 5.88 10.31
CA PRO A 155 3.74 6.79 11.36
C PRO A 155 4.84 7.75 10.89
N GLN A 156 5.15 7.78 9.59
CA GLN A 156 6.23 8.60 9.05
C GLN A 156 5.88 10.08 9.09
N MET A 157 6.74 10.88 9.71
CA MET A 157 6.59 12.34 9.85
C MET A 157 7.73 13.13 9.19
N HIS A 158 8.73 12.45 8.61
CA HIS A 158 9.98 13.04 8.12
C HIS A 158 10.13 13.05 6.60
N ASN A 159 9.10 12.60 5.87
CA ASN A 159 9.09 12.78 4.42
C ASN A 159 9.09 14.29 4.10
N PRO A 160 9.87 14.73 3.09
CA PRO A 160 9.93 16.13 2.68
C PRO A 160 8.61 16.62 2.07
#